data_AF-A0A820SCP7-F1
#
_entry.id   AF-A0A820SCP7-F1
#
_cell.length_a   1.000
_cell.length_b   1.000
_cell.length_c   1.000
_cell.angle_alpha   90.00
_cell.angle_beta   90.00
_cell.angle_gamma   90.00
#
_symmetry.space_group_name_H-M   'P 1'
#
loop_
_entity.id
_entity.type
_entity.pdbx_description
1 polymer ?
#
loop_
_entity_poly.entity_id
_entity_poly.type
_entity_poly.pdbx_seq_one_letter_code
_entity_poly.pdbx_strand_id
1 'polypeptide(L)' 'IAGKRSGDLDREAQQWIEEVTGEKFPSGSYEDALKDGILLCKLINKLQPGSVGKICTSGGGFKLRENVSAFRTCLLLN' A
#
# COMPACT_ATOMS: atom_id res chain seq x y z
N ILE A 1 12.21 13.07 13.43
CA ILE A 1 12.87 11.74 13.53
C ILE A 1 13.19 11.31 12.09
N ALA A 2 14.44 11.12 11.71
CA ALA A 2 14.81 10.57 10.41
C ALA A 2 15.49 9.22 10.68
N GLY A 3 14.68 8.19 10.92
CA GLY A 3 15.19 6.83 11.09
C GLY A 3 15.82 6.37 9.78
N LYS A 4 17.06 5.88 9.82
CA LYS A 4 17.63 5.17 8.67
C LYS A 4 16.72 3.98 8.37
N ARG A 5 16.31 3.83 7.11
CA ARG A 5 15.54 2.68 6.66
C ARG A 5 16.32 1.39 6.94
N SER A 6 15.67 0.38 7.48
CA SER A 6 16.25 -0.92 7.82
C SER A 6 15.47 -2.03 7.14
N GLY A 7 16.17 -2.99 6.54
CA GLY A 7 15.53 -4.12 5.85
C GLY A 7 14.70 -5.02 6.77
N ASP A 8 15.03 -5.09 8.07
CA ASP A 8 14.22 -5.82 9.04
C ASP A 8 12.87 -5.15 9.29
N LEU A 9 12.82 -3.82 9.32
CA LEU A 9 11.57 -3.08 9.47
C LEU A 9 10.70 -3.20 8.22
N ASP A 10 11.30 -3.20 7.02
CA ASP A 10 10.58 -3.43 5.78
C ASP A 10 9.94 -4.84 5.78
N ARG A 11 10.66 -5.85 6.26
CA ARG A 11 10.16 -7.23 6.37
C ARG A 11 9.04 -7.37 7.39
N GLU A 12 9.17 -6.74 8.55
CA GLU A 12 8.11 -6.71 9.57
C GLU A 12 6.86 -6.01 9.02
N ALA A 13 7.02 -4.85 8.39
CA ALA A 13 5.93 -4.13 7.76
C ALA A 13 5.27 -4.97 6.65
N GLN A 14 6.06 -5.65 5.81
CA GLN A 14 5.54 -6.55 4.79
C GLN A 14 4.67 -7.65 5.42
N GLN A 15 5.19 -8.38 6.41
CA GLN A 15 4.45 -9.46 7.07
C GLN A 15 3.13 -8.97 7.62
N TRP A 16 3.13 -7.83 8.32
CA TRP A 16 1.91 -7.24 8.86
C TRP A 16 0.90 -6.86 7.77
N ILE A 17 1.35 -6.24 6.67
CA ILE A 17 0.47 -5.90 5.55
C ILE A 17 -0.14 -7.17 4.94
N GLU A 18 0.66 -8.24 4.75
CA GLU A 18 0.17 -9.51 4.21
C GLU A 18 -0.87 -10.17 5.13
N GLU A 19 -0.66 -10.11 6.45
CA GLU A 19 -1.61 -10.64 7.44
C GLU A 19 -2.93 -9.87 7.44
N VAL A 20 -2.89 -8.53 7.42
CA VAL A 20 -4.09 -7.70 7.43
C VAL A 20 -4.87 -7.81 6.11
N THR A 21 -4.17 -7.84 4.99
CA THR A 21 -4.79 -7.90 3.66
C THR A 21 -5.22 -9.32 3.27
N GLY A 22 -4.53 -10.34 3.78
CA GLY A 22 -4.65 -11.72 3.31
C GLY A 22 -3.98 -11.96 1.95
N GLU A 23 -3.18 -11.02 1.45
CA GLU A 23 -2.52 -11.07 0.15
C GLU A 23 -1.01 -11.07 0.31
N LYS A 24 -0.30 -11.83 -0.54
CA LYS A 24 1.16 -11.82 -0.57
C LYS A 24 1.69 -10.67 -1.41
N PHE A 25 2.83 -10.12 -1.01
CA PHE A 25 3.54 -9.17 -1.87
C PHE A 25 3.97 -9.88 -3.16
N PRO A 26 3.89 -9.20 -4.32
CA PRO A 26 4.42 -9.73 -5.56
C PRO A 26 5.94 -9.91 -5.48
N SER A 27 6.47 -10.80 -6.32
CA SER A 27 7.92 -10.99 -6.46
C SER A 27 8.60 -9.66 -6.81
N GLY A 28 9.65 -9.30 -6.07
CA GLY A 28 10.40 -8.06 -6.31
C GLY A 28 10.88 -7.42 -5.02
N SER A 29 11.23 -6.13 -5.12
CA SER A 29 11.59 -5.32 -3.95
C SER A 29 10.32 -4.88 -3.18
N TYR A 30 10.50 -4.60 -1.90
CA TYR A 30 9.44 -4.02 -1.05
C TYR A 30 8.87 -2.73 -1.66
N GLU A 31 9.74 -1.88 -2.20
CA GLU A 31 9.37 -0.63 -2.87
C GLU A 31 8.52 -0.86 -4.11
N ASP A 32 8.92 -1.79 -4.96
CA ASP A 32 8.22 -2.05 -6.22
C ASP A 32 6.82 -2.60 -5.97
N ALA A 33 6.66 -3.46 -4.95
CA ALA A 33 5.38 -4.01 -4.53
C ALA A 33 4.37 -2.94 -4.05
N LEU A 34 4.85 -1.82 -3.51
CA LEU A 34 4.00 -0.74 -2.99
C LEU A 34 3.83 0.42 -3.97
N LYS A 35 4.62 0.45 -5.04
CA LYS A 35 4.75 1.58 -5.98
C LYS A 35 3.47 1.90 -6.73
N ASP A 36 2.67 0.88 -7.04
CA ASP A 36 1.39 1.03 -7.75
C ASP A 36 0.21 1.36 -6.81
N GLY A 37 0.45 1.36 -5.49
CA GLY A 37 -0.53 1.67 -4.46
C GLY A 37 -1.68 0.69 -4.30
N ILE A 38 -1.74 -0.42 -5.03
CA ILE A 38 -2.86 -1.37 -4.97
C ILE A 38 -2.94 -2.01 -3.58
N LEU A 39 -1.82 -2.56 -3.09
CA LEU A 39 -1.74 -3.17 -1.76
C LEU A 39 -2.06 -2.15 -0.64
N LEU A 40 -1.60 -0.90 -0.79
CA LEU A 40 -1.88 0.17 0.18
C LEU A 40 -3.38 0.50 0.26
N CYS A 41 -4.05 0.62 -0.90
CA CYS A 41 -5.50 0.85 -0.94
C CYS A 41 -6.29 -0.32 -0.34
N LYS A 42 -5.87 -1.56 -0.61
CA LYS A 42 -6.48 -2.75 -0.02
C LYS A 42 -6.29 -2.79 1.50
N LEU A 43 -5.10 -2.47 1.98
CA LEU A 43 -4.77 -2.38 3.40
C LEU A 43 -5.68 -1.39 4.12
N ILE A 44 -5.78 -0.14 3.65
CA ILE A 44 -6.63 0.85 4.32
C ILE A 44 -8.10 0.47 4.28
N ASN A 45 -8.57 -0.19 3.22
CA ASN A 45 -9.95 -0.69 3.15
C ASN A 45 -10.22 -1.86 4.10
N LYS A 46 -9.20 -2.62 4.50
CA LYS A 46 -9.33 -3.64 5.56
C LYS A 46 -9.40 -3.01 6.95
N LEU A 47 -8.59 -1.99 7.19
CA LEU A 47 -8.54 -1.27 8.47
C LEU A 47 -9.77 -0.37 8.68
N GLN A 48 -10.19 0.31 7.62
CA GLN A 48 -11.35 1.21 7.59
C GLN A 48 -12.13 0.97 6.29
N PRO A 49 -13.16 0.11 6.33
CA PRO A 49 -13.99 -0.21 5.17
C PRO A 49 -14.53 1.04 4.46
N GLY A 50 -14.39 1.07 3.13
CA GLY A 50 -14.89 2.16 2.30
C GLY A 50 -13.96 3.38 2.15
N SER A 51 -12.75 3.35 2.71
CA SER A 51 -11.78 4.45 2.61
C SER A 51 -11.42 4.81 1.16
N VAL A 52 -11.10 3.81 0.34
CA VAL A 52 -10.80 3.97 -1.07
C VAL A 52 -11.90 3.30 -1.88
N GLY A 53 -12.74 4.11 -2.54
CA GLY A 53 -13.88 3.62 -3.31
C GLY A 53 -13.52 2.85 -4.59
N LYS A 54 -12.47 3.28 -5.31
CA LYS A 54 -12.02 2.62 -6.55
C LYS A 54 -10.51 2.43 -6.55
N ILE A 55 -10.08 1.18 -6.73
CA ILE A 55 -8.67 0.81 -6.88
C ILE A 55 -8.41 0.53 -8.36
N CYS A 56 -7.42 1.23 -8.93
CA CYS A 56 -6.96 1.00 -10.29
C CYS A 56 -5.99 -0.20 -10.32
N THR A 57 -6.35 -1.28 -11.02
CA THR A 57 -5.51 -2.50 -11.11
C THR A 57 -4.82 -2.68 -12.46
N SER A 58 -5.06 -1.78 -13.42
CA SER A 58 -4.50 -1.86 -14.77
C SER A 58 -4.41 -0.47 -15.42
N GLY A 59 -3.62 -0.39 -16.50
CA GLY A 59 -3.37 0.84 -17.26
C GLY A 59 -1.94 1.36 -17.13
N GLY A 60 -1.65 2.47 -17.80
CA GLY A 60 -0.32 3.09 -17.75
C GLY A 60 0.04 3.55 -16.32
N GLY A 61 1.35 3.60 -16.00
CA GLY A 61 1.84 3.85 -14.64
C GLY A 61 1.32 5.13 -13.97
N PHE A 62 0.88 6.13 -14.74
CA PHE A 62 0.21 7.32 -14.18
C PHE A 62 -1.11 6.97 -13.47
N LYS A 63 -1.94 6.11 -14.07
CA LYS A 63 -3.24 5.69 -13.48
C LYS A 63 -3.04 4.90 -12.19
N LEU A 64 -2.02 4.05 -12.14
CA LEU A 64 -1.72 3.28 -10.94
C LEU A 64 -1.24 4.18 -9.78
N ARG A 65 -0.47 5.23 -10.08
CA ARG A 65 -0.04 6.20 -9.05
C ARG A 65 -1.21 6.94 -8.38
N GLU A 66 -2.38 7.00 -8.99
CA GLU A 66 -3.58 7.59 -8.36
C GLU A 66 -4.01 6.80 -7.10
N ASN A 67 -3.76 5.50 -7.05
CA ASN A 67 -4.01 4.69 -5.85
C ASN A 67 -3.22 5.22 -4.64
N VAL A 68 -1.93 5.54 -4.85
CA VAL A 68 -1.08 6.06 -3.78
C VAL A 68 -1.59 7.42 -3.29
N SER A 69 -2.09 8.27 -4.20
CA SER A 69 -2.73 9.54 -3.83
C SER A 69 -4.00 9.30 -2.99
N ALA A 70 -4.87 8.39 -3.43
CA ALA A 70 -6.09 8.03 -2.71
C ALA A 70 -5.79 7.53 -1.29
N PHE A 71 -4.83 6.62 -1.14
CA PHE A 71 -4.38 6.13 0.17
C PHE A 71 -3.92 7.27 1.09
N ARG A 72 -3.09 8.19 0.59
CA ARG A 72 -2.62 9.35 1.38
C ARG A 72 -3.78 10.23 1.83
N THR A 73 -4.75 10.49 0.96
CA THR A 73 -5.93 11.30 1.30
C THR A 73 -6.73 10.67 2.44
N CYS A 74 -6.90 9.35 2.45
CA CYS A 74 -7.60 8.66 3.54
C CYS A 74 -6.90 8.82 4.90
N LEU A 75 -5.56 8.81 4.93
CA LEU A 75 -4.81 8.97 6.18
C LEU A 75 -4.91 10.39 6.77
N LEU A 76 -5.19 11.40 5.95
CA LEU A 76 -5.31 12.79 6.40
C LEU A 76 -6.71 13.15 6.95
N LEU A 77 -7.68 12.25 6.81
CA LEU A 77 -9.06 12.46 7.24
C LEU A 77 -9.38 11.84 8.60
N ASN A 78 -8.36 11.36 9.32
CA ASN A 78 -8.45 10.69 10.62
C ASN A 78 -7.56 11.39 11.65
#